data_AF-A0A7R9EC25-F1
#
_entry.id   AF-A0A7R9EC25-F1
#
_cell.length_a   1.000
_cell.length_b   1.000
_cell.length_c   1.000
_cell.angle_alpha   90.00
_cell.angle_beta   90.00
_cell.angle_gamma   90.00
#
_symmetry.space_group_name_H-M   'P 1'
#
loop_
_entity.id
_entity.type
_entity.pdbx_description
1 polymer ?
#
loop_
_entity_poly.entity_id
_entity_poly.type
_entity_poly.pdbx_seq_one_letter_code
_entity_poly.pdbx_strand_id
1 'polypeptide(L)'
;MDTSLDPCTSRPAEICSPTLPYVTRLNYNRLSLNGFLSLNGSDVSPNAGMKDQVAALRWVKQNIAKFGGNPNKVTIFGESAGSASVQYHLLSKMSKGLFQRAISQSGSVLDYWAFTKSGTSASFELGEHLGLKTSNPQEMADYLRSLPADRVMMAALSNFKMDNP
;
A
#
# COMPACT_ATOMS: atom_id res chain seq x y z
N MET A 1 27.43 -20.04 -21.46
CA MET A 1 28.03 -19.45 -20.25
C MET A 1 27.02 -18.46 -19.73
N ASP A 2 26.31 -18.90 -18.70
CA ASP A 2 25.14 -18.24 -18.11
C ASP A 2 25.62 -17.12 -17.18
N THR A 3 25.26 -15.87 -17.50
CA THR A 3 25.48 -14.71 -16.64
C THR A 3 24.19 -14.42 -15.88
N SER A 4 23.88 -15.26 -14.91
CA SER A 4 22.87 -14.94 -13.90
C SER A 4 23.38 -13.78 -13.06
N LEU A 5 22.75 -12.62 -13.17
CA LEU A 5 22.97 -11.46 -12.31
C LEU A 5 22.75 -11.89 -10.85
N ASP A 6 23.85 -12.01 -10.11
CA ASP A 6 23.84 -12.43 -8.72
C ASP A 6 23.19 -11.31 -7.87
N PRO A 7 22.00 -11.54 -7.27
CA PRO A 7 21.18 -10.51 -6.62
C PRO A 7 21.76 -10.01 -5.28
N CYS A 8 23.01 -10.35 -5.00
CA CYS A 8 23.80 -10.07 -3.80
C CYS A 8 24.72 -8.85 -3.95
N THR A 9 24.93 -8.33 -5.17
CA THR A 9 25.88 -7.23 -5.44
C THR A 9 25.43 -5.86 -4.92
N SER A 10 24.16 -5.70 -4.52
CA SER A 10 23.58 -4.43 -4.05
C SER A 10 23.06 -4.47 -2.60
N ARG A 11 23.42 -5.48 -1.79
CA ARG A 11 22.91 -5.66 -0.42
C ARG A 11 24.01 -5.92 0.62
N PRO A 12 23.86 -5.47 1.88
CA PRO A 12 24.76 -5.83 2.96
C PRO A 12 24.78 -7.35 3.18
N ALA A 13 25.98 -7.92 3.32
CA ALA A 13 26.28 -9.36 3.27
C ALA A 13 25.57 -10.23 4.33
N GLU A 14 25.04 -9.62 5.39
CA GLU A 14 24.36 -10.32 6.50
C GLU A 14 23.01 -10.93 6.11
N ILE A 15 22.44 -10.54 4.96
CA ILE A 15 21.14 -11.03 4.46
C ILE A 15 21.29 -12.19 3.44
N CYS A 16 22.51 -12.63 3.11
CA CYS A 16 22.78 -13.66 2.08
C CYS A 16 23.64 -14.86 2.55
N SER A 17 23.46 -15.36 3.77
CA SER A 17 23.96 -16.67 4.23
C SER A 17 23.05 -17.84 3.76
N PRO A 18 23.57 -19.07 3.53
CA PRO A 18 22.81 -20.23 3.00
C PRO A 18 21.65 -20.72 3.90
N THR A 19 21.52 -20.18 5.11
CA THR A 19 20.45 -20.44 6.07
C THR A 19 19.31 -19.42 6.05
N LEU A 20 19.36 -18.43 5.15
CA LEU A 20 18.46 -17.28 5.20
C LEU A 20 17.16 -17.44 4.40
N PRO A 21 16.07 -16.78 4.85
CA PRO A 21 14.79 -16.78 4.16
C PRO A 21 14.89 -16.11 2.78
N TYR A 22 14.09 -16.59 1.82
CA TYR A 22 13.88 -15.89 0.56
C TYR A 22 13.25 -14.51 0.81
N VAL A 23 14.03 -13.45 0.60
CA VAL A 23 13.55 -12.07 0.76
C VAL A 23 13.01 -11.56 -0.56
N THR A 24 11.68 -11.47 -0.67
CA THR A 24 11.02 -10.78 -1.78
C THR A 24 10.63 -9.38 -1.32
N ARG A 25 11.17 -8.34 -1.97
CA ARG A 25 10.65 -6.97 -1.85
C ARG A 25 9.57 -6.75 -2.91
N LEU A 26 8.40 -6.29 -2.48
CA LEU A 26 7.29 -5.98 -3.37
C LEU A 26 7.26 -4.46 -3.55
N ASN A 27 7.57 -3.98 -4.76
CA ASN A 27 7.51 -2.55 -5.12
C ASN A 27 6.15 -2.14 -5.72
N TYR A 28 5.10 -2.93 -5.52
CA TYR A 28 3.78 -2.70 -6.11
C TYR A 28 2.83 -2.07 -5.09
N ASN A 29 3.08 -0.83 -4.70
CA ASN A 29 2.19 -0.13 -3.79
C ASN A 29 1.83 1.23 -4.37
N ARG A 30 0.57 1.41 -4.76
CA ARG A 30 0.05 2.76 -5.00
C ARG A 30 0.10 3.51 -3.67
N LEU A 31 0.79 4.65 -3.66
CA LEU A 31 0.96 5.50 -2.49
C LEU A 31 0.07 6.74 -2.58
N SER A 32 -0.14 7.39 -1.43
CA SER A 32 -0.92 8.64 -1.30
C SER A 32 -2.31 8.51 -1.94
N LEU A 33 -2.82 9.57 -2.57
CA LEU A 33 -4.12 9.59 -3.24
C LEU A 33 -4.32 8.41 -4.20
N ASN A 34 -3.30 8.05 -4.97
CA ASN A 34 -3.43 7.00 -5.98
C ASN A 34 -3.73 5.63 -5.36
N GLY A 35 -3.36 5.41 -4.09
CA GLY A 35 -3.61 4.17 -3.37
C GLY A 35 -4.77 4.23 -2.37
N PHE A 36 -5.10 5.42 -1.89
CA PHE A 36 -5.96 5.58 -0.70
C PHE A 36 -7.08 6.61 -0.88
N LEU A 37 -7.30 7.14 -2.10
CA LEU A 37 -8.49 7.94 -2.41
C LEU A 37 -9.76 7.12 -2.11
N SER A 38 -10.73 7.76 -1.47
CA SER A 38 -12.00 7.14 -1.09
C SER A 38 -13.14 8.06 -1.49
N LEU A 39 -14.00 7.61 -2.39
CA LEU A 39 -15.22 8.32 -2.79
C LEU A 39 -16.39 7.35 -2.69
N ASN A 40 -16.97 7.24 -1.49
CA ASN A 40 -18.10 6.34 -1.25
C ASN A 40 -19.27 6.72 -2.17
N GLY A 41 -19.78 5.76 -2.94
CA GLY A 41 -20.84 5.99 -3.93
C GLY A 41 -20.33 6.22 -5.36
N SER A 42 -19.02 6.15 -5.59
CA SER A 42 -18.41 6.09 -6.93
C SER A 42 -17.85 4.69 -7.23
N ASP A 43 -17.35 4.50 -8.44
CA ASP A 43 -16.57 3.33 -8.86
C ASP A 43 -15.13 3.28 -8.29
N VAL A 44 -14.70 4.32 -7.55
CA VAL A 44 -13.37 4.35 -6.92
C VAL A 44 -13.33 3.38 -5.75
N SER A 45 -12.58 2.30 -5.95
CA SER A 45 -12.31 1.32 -4.90
C SER A 45 -11.35 1.91 -3.84
N PRO A 46 -11.78 2.13 -2.59
CA PRO A 46 -10.87 2.59 -1.53
C PRO A 46 -9.84 1.51 -1.19
N ASN A 47 -8.75 1.95 -0.54
CA ASN A 47 -7.63 1.09 -0.13
C ASN A 47 -7.02 0.29 -1.27
N ALA A 48 -6.93 0.88 -2.46
CA ALA A 48 -6.28 0.30 -3.63
C ALA A 48 -4.84 -0.15 -3.33
N GLY A 49 -4.06 0.62 -2.57
CA GLY A 49 -2.71 0.23 -2.14
C GLY A 49 -2.69 -1.03 -1.26
N MET A 50 -3.63 -1.16 -0.32
CA MET A 50 -3.77 -2.39 0.47
C MET A 50 -4.20 -3.59 -0.39
N LYS A 51 -5.05 -3.37 -1.40
CA LYS A 51 -5.47 -4.41 -2.33
C LYS A 51 -4.31 -4.85 -3.24
N ASP A 52 -3.42 -3.94 -3.60
CA ASP A 52 -2.18 -4.25 -4.32
C ASP A 52 -1.28 -5.17 -3.46
N GLN A 53 -1.13 -4.86 -2.17
CA GLN A 53 -0.41 -5.72 -1.23
C GLN A 53 -1.06 -7.12 -1.11
N VAL A 54 -2.39 -7.22 -1.07
CA VAL A 54 -3.09 -8.51 -1.10
C VAL A 54 -2.81 -9.27 -2.40
N ALA A 55 -2.86 -8.60 -3.55
CA ALA A 55 -2.59 -9.23 -4.85
C ALA A 55 -1.15 -9.76 -4.90
N ALA A 56 -0.20 -8.98 -4.39
CA ALA A 56 1.20 -9.39 -4.30
C ALA A 56 1.39 -10.59 -3.36
N LEU A 57 0.73 -10.62 -2.20
CA LEU A 57 0.77 -11.77 -1.29
C LEU A 57 0.17 -13.04 -1.93
N ARG A 58 -0.91 -12.91 -2.72
CA ARG A 58 -1.47 -14.03 -3.50
C ARG A 58 -0.48 -14.53 -4.53
N TRP A 59 0.18 -13.62 -5.25
CA TRP A 59 1.19 -13.97 -6.24
C TRP A 59 2.35 -14.72 -5.60
N VAL A 60 2.86 -14.24 -4.45
CA VAL A 60 3.93 -14.91 -3.68
C VAL A 60 3.46 -16.31 -3.27
N LYS A 61 2.28 -16.44 -2.67
CA LYS A 61 1.73 -17.74 -2.25
C LYS A 61 1.64 -18.75 -3.40
N GLN A 62 1.31 -18.29 -4.60
CA GLN A 62 1.14 -19.15 -5.78
C GLN A 62 2.46 -19.48 -6.49
N ASN A 63 3.46 -18.59 -6.43
CA ASN A 63 4.64 -18.69 -7.29
C ASN A 63 5.94 -18.96 -6.54
N ILE A 64 6.03 -18.65 -5.24
CA ILE A 64 7.32 -18.70 -4.52
C ILE A 64 7.94 -20.11 -4.50
N ALA A 65 7.12 -21.17 -4.61
CA ALA A 65 7.59 -22.54 -4.74
C ALA A 65 8.49 -22.76 -5.97
N LYS A 66 8.22 -22.05 -7.07
CA LYS A 66 9.02 -22.12 -8.31
C LYS A 66 10.40 -21.48 -8.14
N PHE A 67 10.53 -20.58 -7.17
CA PHE A 67 11.78 -19.90 -6.85
C PHE A 67 12.51 -20.58 -5.67
N GLY A 68 12.09 -21.78 -5.27
CA GLY A 68 12.70 -22.53 -4.16
C GLY A 68 12.25 -22.12 -2.76
N GLY A 69 11.31 -21.18 -2.63
CA GLY A 69 10.73 -20.79 -1.35
C GLY A 69 9.54 -21.66 -0.93
N ASN A 70 9.16 -21.59 0.34
CA ASN A 70 8.03 -22.37 0.86
C ASN A 70 6.78 -21.48 1.02
N PRO A 71 5.69 -21.70 0.25
CA PRO A 71 4.48 -20.90 0.35
C PRO A 71 3.77 -21.02 1.71
N ASN A 72 4.09 -22.04 2.51
CA ASN A 72 3.57 -22.24 3.87
C ASN A 72 4.50 -21.70 4.97
N LYS A 73 5.58 -21.02 4.60
CA LYS A 73 6.49 -20.33 5.54
C LYS A 73 6.77 -18.88 5.09
N VAL A 74 5.73 -18.16 4.69
CA VAL A 74 5.79 -16.74 4.33
C VAL A 74 5.68 -15.87 5.58
N THR A 75 6.61 -14.92 5.72
CA THR A 75 6.61 -13.90 6.77
C THR A 75 6.47 -12.54 6.12
N ILE A 76 5.50 -11.73 6.57
CA ILE A 76 5.39 -10.32 6.17
C ILE A 76 6.11 -9.44 7.17
N PHE A 77 6.75 -8.39 6.70
CA PHE A 77 7.56 -7.49 7.50
C PHE A 77 7.33 -6.05 7.03
N GLY A 78 7.24 -5.10 7.96
CA GLY A 78 7.05 -3.68 7.65
C GLY A 78 7.52 -2.76 8.77
N GLU A 79 7.90 -1.54 8.39
CA GLU A 79 8.35 -0.45 9.27
C GLU A 79 7.46 0.78 9.04
N SER A 80 7.18 1.58 10.08
CA SER A 80 6.36 2.79 10.02
C SER A 80 4.96 2.51 9.42
N ALA A 81 4.58 3.20 8.33
CA ALA A 81 3.34 2.92 7.58
C ALA A 81 3.26 1.48 7.05
N GLY A 82 4.40 0.85 6.77
CA GLY A 82 4.49 -0.57 6.45
C GLY A 82 4.15 -1.47 7.64
N SER A 83 4.50 -1.06 8.87
CA SER A 83 4.12 -1.78 10.09
C SER A 83 2.61 -1.72 10.33
N ALA A 84 2.01 -0.54 10.16
CA ALA A 84 0.55 -0.41 10.18
C ALA A 84 -0.12 -1.29 9.10
N SER A 85 0.46 -1.33 7.89
CA SER A 85 -0.03 -2.20 6.80
C SER A 85 0.05 -3.69 7.17
N VAL A 86 1.16 -4.16 7.76
CA VAL A 86 1.29 -5.54 8.27
C VAL A 86 0.20 -5.86 9.28
N GLN A 87 -0.07 -4.95 10.21
CA GLN A 87 -1.13 -5.11 11.19
C GLN A 87 -2.53 -5.11 10.55
N TYR A 88 -2.80 -4.28 9.54
CA TYR A 88 -4.05 -4.37 8.76
C TYR A 88 -4.19 -5.71 8.04
N HIS A 89 -3.10 -6.30 7.55
CA HIS A 89 -3.12 -7.63 6.95
C HIS A 89 -3.41 -8.73 7.98
N LEU A 90 -2.96 -8.58 9.23
CA LEU A 90 -3.33 -9.49 10.33
C LEU A 90 -4.84 -9.44 10.62
N LEU A 91 -5.45 -8.25 10.56
CA LEU A 91 -6.88 -8.05 10.87
C LEU A 91 -7.80 -8.38 9.68
N SER A 92 -7.32 -8.21 8.44
CA SER A 92 -8.14 -8.31 7.24
C SER A 92 -8.40 -9.76 6.81
N LYS A 93 -9.68 -10.10 6.63
CA LYS A 93 -10.11 -11.38 6.05
C LYS A 93 -9.56 -11.62 4.64
N MET A 94 -9.24 -10.55 3.88
CA MET A 94 -8.72 -10.68 2.51
C MET A 94 -7.31 -11.28 2.45
N SER A 95 -6.57 -11.20 3.55
CA SER A 95 -5.17 -11.64 3.65
C SER A 95 -5.02 -12.97 4.39
N LYS A 96 -6.13 -13.51 4.90
CA LYS A 96 -6.16 -14.76 5.66
C LYS A 96 -5.57 -15.91 4.84
N GLY A 97 -4.60 -16.61 5.42
CA GLY A 97 -3.94 -17.77 4.81
C GLY A 97 -2.84 -17.44 3.79
N LEU A 98 -2.59 -16.14 3.51
CA LEU A 98 -1.55 -15.74 2.56
C LEU A 98 -0.14 -15.71 3.18
N PHE A 99 -0.04 -15.53 4.49
CA PHE A 99 1.21 -15.52 5.26
C PHE A 99 1.03 -16.24 6.61
N GLN A 100 2.13 -16.53 7.30
CA GLN A 100 2.14 -17.31 8.55
C GLN A 100 2.74 -16.53 9.73
N ARG A 101 3.62 -15.56 9.45
CA ARG A 101 4.28 -14.75 10.47
C ARG A 101 4.26 -13.28 10.04
N ALA A 102 4.31 -12.40 11.02
CA ALA A 102 4.31 -10.96 10.82
C ALA A 102 5.34 -10.30 11.73
N ILE A 103 6.03 -9.29 11.23
CA ILE A 103 6.93 -8.43 12.00
C ILE A 103 6.55 -6.98 11.72
N SER A 104 6.32 -6.24 12.80
CA SER A 104 5.81 -4.87 12.80
C SER A 104 6.79 -3.99 13.59
N GLN A 105 7.43 -3.03 12.94
CA GLN A 105 8.42 -2.16 13.56
C GLN A 105 8.00 -0.69 13.50
N SER A 106 8.08 0.02 14.62
CA SER A 106 7.93 1.49 14.68
C SER A 106 6.64 2.04 14.04
N GLY A 107 5.53 1.34 14.17
CA GLY A 107 4.21 1.80 13.71
C GLY A 107 3.07 0.85 14.07
N SER A 108 1.86 1.38 14.22
CA SER A 108 0.67 0.68 14.70
C SER A 108 -0.58 1.07 13.93
N VAL A 109 -1.54 0.15 13.80
CA VAL A 109 -2.88 0.48 13.26
C VAL A 109 -3.67 1.43 14.17
N LEU A 110 -3.22 1.61 15.42
CA LEU A 110 -3.82 2.52 16.39
C LEU A 110 -3.24 3.93 16.31
N ASP A 111 -2.17 4.14 15.52
CA ASP A 111 -1.60 5.46 15.37
C ASP A 111 -2.56 6.37 14.58
N TYR A 112 -2.66 7.63 15.00
CA TYR A 112 -3.61 8.59 14.41
C TYR A 112 -3.42 8.79 12.90
N TRP A 113 -2.18 8.62 12.41
CA TRP A 113 -1.82 8.74 11.00
C TRP A 113 -2.07 7.46 10.19
N ALA A 114 -2.37 6.33 10.84
CA ALA A 114 -2.56 5.04 10.17
C ALA A 114 -3.98 4.87 9.59
N PHE A 115 -4.95 5.67 10.06
CA PHE A 115 -6.36 5.56 9.66
C PHE A 115 -7.01 6.93 9.42
N THR A 116 -7.67 7.09 8.27
CA THR A 116 -8.47 8.27 7.97
C THR A 116 -9.96 8.00 8.20
N LYS A 117 -10.56 8.64 9.22
CA LYS A 117 -11.99 8.49 9.54
C LYS A 117 -12.92 9.01 8.43
N SER A 118 -12.51 10.06 7.72
CA SER A 118 -13.35 10.78 6.75
C SER A 118 -12.71 10.87 5.36
N GLY A 119 -12.26 9.73 4.80
CA GLY A 119 -11.58 9.70 3.50
C GLY A 119 -12.40 10.30 2.35
N THR A 120 -13.73 10.15 2.39
CA THR A 120 -14.64 10.76 1.43
C THR A 120 -14.64 12.28 1.54
N SER A 121 -14.80 12.84 2.74
CA SER A 121 -14.79 14.30 2.94
C SER A 121 -13.48 14.93 2.45
N ALA A 122 -12.34 14.34 2.81
CA ALA A 122 -11.03 14.81 2.35
C ALA A 122 -10.90 14.79 0.82
N SER A 123 -11.51 13.80 0.16
CA SER A 123 -11.51 13.69 -1.31
C SER A 123 -12.37 14.79 -1.96
N PHE A 124 -13.49 15.17 -1.34
CA PHE A 124 -14.31 16.29 -1.80
C PHE A 124 -13.63 17.64 -1.57
N GLU A 125 -12.99 17.85 -0.41
CA GLU A 125 -12.22 19.06 -0.11
C GLU A 125 -11.07 19.28 -1.09
N LEU A 126 -10.39 18.20 -1.50
CA LEU A 126 -9.39 18.25 -2.56
C LEU A 126 -10.00 18.70 -3.90
N GLY A 127 -11.15 18.13 -4.27
CA GLY A 127 -11.87 18.53 -5.48
C GLY A 127 -12.28 20.00 -5.48
N GLU A 128 -12.79 20.48 -4.35
CA GLU A 128 -13.15 21.89 -4.17
C GLU A 128 -11.93 22.80 -4.31
N HIS A 129 -10.79 22.42 -3.73
CA HIS A 129 -9.53 23.16 -3.87
C HIS A 129 -9.01 23.18 -5.32
N LEU A 130 -9.29 22.14 -6.09
CA LEU A 130 -8.94 22.05 -7.51
C LEU A 130 -9.94 22.80 -8.42
N GLY A 131 -11.09 23.20 -7.88
CA GLY A 131 -12.08 24.05 -8.55
C GLY A 131 -13.42 23.37 -8.86
N LEU A 132 -13.67 22.14 -8.39
CA LEU A 132 -14.96 21.47 -8.55
C LEU A 132 -15.69 21.35 -7.21
N LYS A 133 -16.87 21.98 -7.11
CA LYS A 133 -17.80 21.77 -6.01
C LYS A 133 -18.97 20.92 -6.50
N THR A 134 -19.01 19.67 -6.05
CA THR A 134 -20.12 18.74 -6.33
C THR A 134 -20.44 17.94 -5.08
N SER A 135 -21.67 17.45 -4.98
CA SER A 135 -22.09 16.45 -3.99
C SER A 135 -22.14 15.03 -4.58
N ASN A 136 -21.91 14.88 -5.89
CA ASN A 136 -21.94 13.59 -6.58
C ASN A 136 -20.55 12.93 -6.55
N PRO A 137 -20.38 11.77 -5.87
CA PRO A 137 -19.10 11.09 -5.79
C PRO A 137 -18.54 10.64 -7.14
N GLN A 138 -19.39 10.27 -8.10
CA GLN A 138 -18.94 9.81 -9.41
C GLN A 138 -18.42 10.97 -10.26
N GLU A 139 -19.13 12.10 -10.25
CA GLU A 139 -18.68 13.33 -10.92
C GLU A 139 -17.34 13.80 -10.37
N MET A 140 -17.16 13.74 -9.04
CA MET A 140 -15.90 14.06 -8.39
C MET A 140 -14.78 13.11 -8.84
N ALA A 141 -15.05 11.80 -8.91
CA ALA A 141 -14.07 10.81 -9.35
C ALA A 141 -13.61 11.05 -10.79
N ASP A 142 -14.56 11.30 -11.69
CA ASP A 142 -14.27 11.52 -13.11
C ASP A 142 -13.51 12.83 -13.33
N TYR A 143 -13.84 13.88 -12.59
CA TYR A 143 -13.09 15.12 -12.59
C TYR A 143 -11.64 14.93 -12.13
N LEU A 144 -11.42 14.28 -10.98
CA LEU A 144 -10.07 14.03 -10.48
C LEU A 144 -9.23 13.18 -11.44
N ARG A 145 -9.85 12.24 -12.18
CA ARG A 145 -9.19 11.45 -13.23
C ARG A 145 -8.87 12.26 -14.48
N SER A 146 -9.66 13.27 -14.80
CA SER A 146 -9.43 14.14 -15.97
C SER A 146 -8.23 15.07 -15.82
N LEU A 147 -7.80 15.30 -14.58
CA LEU A 147 -6.68 16.18 -14.27
C LEU A 147 -5.33 15.46 -14.40
N PRO A 148 -4.25 16.18 -14.73
CA PRO A 148 -2.89 15.66 -14.65
C PRO A 148 -2.56 15.13 -13.24
N ALA A 149 -1.98 13.94 -13.15
CA ALA A 149 -1.75 13.26 -11.88
C ALA A 149 -0.81 14.05 -10.94
N ASP A 150 0.16 14.76 -11.50
CA ASP A 150 1.06 15.67 -10.78
C ASP A 150 0.28 16.83 -10.15
N ARG A 151 -0.66 17.43 -10.87
CA ARG A 151 -1.51 18.51 -10.36
C ARG A 151 -2.35 18.05 -9.16
N VAL A 152 -2.98 16.88 -9.27
CA VAL A 152 -3.82 16.33 -8.19
C VAL A 152 -2.96 16.00 -6.97
N MET A 153 -1.77 15.42 -7.19
CA MET A 153 -0.84 15.08 -6.10
C MET A 153 -0.32 16.33 -5.39
N MET A 154 0.10 17.35 -6.13
CA MET A 154 0.60 18.60 -5.54
C MET A 154 -0.49 19.30 -4.72
N ALA A 155 -1.73 19.33 -5.21
CA ALA A 155 -2.86 19.91 -4.49
C ALA A 155 -3.17 19.18 -3.18
N ALA A 156 -3.07 17.85 -3.15
CA ALA A 156 -3.26 17.10 -1.90
C ALA A 156 -2.13 17.31 -0.90
N LEU A 157 -0.89 17.47 -1.37
CA LEU A 157 0.23 17.79 -0.49
C LEU A 157 0.10 19.20 0.12
N SER A 158 -0.40 20.17 -0.66
CA SER A 158 -0.64 21.53 -0.15
C SER A 158 -1.86 21.63 0.76
N ASN A 159 -2.89 20.80 0.53
CA ASN A 159 -4.05 20.68 1.42
C ASN A 159 -3.77 19.87 2.68
N PHE A 160 -2.62 19.19 2.79
CA PHE A 160 -2.20 18.48 3.99
C PHE A 160 -1.74 19.48 5.07
N LYS A 161 -2.63 20.37 5.50
CA LYS A 161 -2.51 20.98 6.83
C LYS A 161 -2.76 19.85 7.81
N MET A 162 -1.73 19.47 8.55
CA MET A 162 -1.90 18.64 9.74
C MET A 162 -2.80 19.43 10.68
N ASP A 163 -4.10 19.12 10.67
CA ASP A 163 -4.97 19.42 11.80
C ASP A 163 -4.49 18.56 12.95
N ASN A 164 -3.43 19.06 13.60
CA ASN A 164 -2.93 18.56 14.85
C ASN A 164 -4.02 18.86 15.90
N PRO A 165 -4.45 17.87 16.70
CA PRO A 165 -5.27 18.18 17.86
C PRO A 165 -4.56 19.14 18.83
#